data_AF-A0A7W0XBI3-F1
#
_entry.id   AF-A0A7W0XBI3-F1
#
_cell.length_a   1.000
_cell.length_b   1.000
_cell.length_c   1.000
_cell.angle_alpha   90.00
_cell.angle_beta   90.00
_cell.angle_gamma   90.00
#
_symmetry.space_group_name_H-M   'P 1'
#
loop_
_entity.id
_entity.type
_entity.pdbx_description
1 polymer ?
#
loop_
_entity_poly.entity_id
_entity_poly.type
_entity_poly.pdbx_seq_one_letter_code
_entity_poly.pdbx_strand_id
1 'polypeptide(L)'
;MSAVARAHPTLAAFTLAYLAGFVSVGVGIHSDLAVPYLVVVSVMIVVVARLEERFRLGPGVLWALSVWGLAHMAGGIIPLSGGRILYNASLVPHLVRYDQAVHAFGFGYSALACGRVLRTWLPVDPATPGPAVLAALAGMGVGAINEVVEFLSTLVLAETHVGGFENTGWDLVFNMFGATVAAAWLVRSWSPPARQSTGVTPPSRLIGVAQGTRCETGAVPQL
;
A
#
# COMPACT_ATOMS: atom_id res chain seq x y z
N MET A 1 0.58 -16.12 -19.56
CA MET A 1 0.98 -15.89 -18.16
C MET A 1 1.75 -14.58 -18.06
N SER A 2 1.42 -13.69 -17.12
CA SER A 2 2.13 -12.42 -16.91
C SER A 2 3.58 -12.65 -16.50
N ALA A 3 4.45 -11.65 -16.67
CA ALA A 3 5.85 -11.74 -16.23
C ALA A 3 5.92 -11.94 -14.70
N VAL A 4 5.04 -11.28 -13.95
CA VAL A 4 4.88 -11.45 -12.50
C VAL A 4 4.56 -12.89 -12.11
N ALA A 5 3.64 -13.55 -12.81
CA ALA A 5 3.27 -14.93 -12.49
C ALA A 5 4.44 -15.91 -12.69
N ARG A 6 5.31 -15.65 -13.66
CA ARG A 6 6.54 -16.43 -13.84
C ARG A 6 7.59 -16.13 -12.78
N ALA A 7 7.68 -14.88 -12.33
CA ALA A 7 8.62 -14.47 -11.28
C ALA A 7 8.20 -14.94 -9.88
N HIS A 8 6.90 -15.09 -9.63
CA HIS A 8 6.33 -15.51 -8.34
C HIS A 8 5.36 -16.69 -8.52
N PRO A 9 5.84 -17.88 -8.93
CA PRO A 9 4.97 -19.00 -9.28
C PRO A 9 4.16 -19.53 -8.09
N THR A 10 4.73 -19.52 -6.88
CA THR A 10 4.04 -19.96 -5.66
C THR A 10 2.92 -19.01 -5.24
N LEU A 11 3.17 -17.71 -5.33
CA LEU A 11 2.15 -16.69 -5.11
C LEU A 11 1.03 -16.82 -6.14
N ALA A 12 1.38 -16.94 -7.43
CA ALA A 12 0.39 -17.10 -8.49
C ALA A 12 -0.46 -18.36 -8.30
N ALA A 13 0.16 -19.49 -7.92
CA ALA A 13 -0.57 -20.72 -7.62
C ALA A 13 -1.51 -20.54 -6.42
N PHE A 14 -1.05 -19.89 -5.34
CA PHE A 14 -1.88 -19.56 -4.19
C PHE A 14 -3.08 -18.68 -4.58
N THR A 15 -2.84 -17.61 -5.34
CA THR A 15 -3.88 -16.70 -5.80
C THR A 15 -4.92 -17.40 -6.67
N LEU A 16 -4.46 -18.20 -7.65
CA LEU A 16 -5.34 -18.96 -8.52
C LEU A 16 -6.13 -20.03 -7.76
N ALA A 17 -5.51 -20.67 -6.77
CA ALA A 17 -6.15 -21.70 -5.96
C ALA A 17 -7.34 -21.14 -5.18
N TYR A 18 -7.18 -19.98 -4.52
CA TYR A 18 -8.32 -19.42 -3.79
C TYR A 18 -9.38 -18.84 -4.73
N LEU A 19 -9.00 -18.25 -5.88
CA LEU A 19 -9.98 -17.78 -6.86
C LEU A 19 -10.84 -18.94 -7.37
N ALA A 20 -10.21 -20.05 -7.76
CA ALA A 20 -10.92 -21.26 -8.18
C ALA A 20 -11.78 -21.85 -7.04
N GLY A 21 -11.26 -21.83 -5.82
CA GLY A 21 -11.99 -22.24 -4.62
C GLY A 21 -13.26 -21.41 -4.41
N PHE A 22 -13.18 -20.09 -4.47
CA PHE A 22 -14.32 -19.20 -4.28
C PHE A 22 -15.30 -19.19 -5.45
N VAL A 23 -14.85 -19.44 -6.69
CA VAL A 23 -15.75 -19.76 -7.81
C VAL A 23 -16.57 -21.00 -7.47
N SER A 24 -15.91 -22.06 -7.01
CA SER A 24 -16.57 -23.33 -6.69
C SER A 24 -17.56 -23.19 -5.52
N VAL A 25 -17.17 -22.49 -4.47
CA VAL A 25 -18.04 -22.17 -3.32
C VAL A 25 -19.22 -21.32 -3.77
N GLY A 26 -18.98 -20.23 -4.51
CA GLY A 26 -20.03 -19.32 -4.98
C GLY A 26 -21.08 -20.02 -5.83
N VAL A 27 -20.65 -20.91 -6.74
CA VAL A 27 -21.56 -21.77 -7.52
C VAL A 27 -22.31 -22.74 -6.62
N GLY A 28 -21.62 -23.39 -5.68
CA GLY A 28 -22.22 -24.39 -4.78
C GLY A 28 -23.27 -23.83 -3.83
N ILE A 29 -23.18 -22.55 -3.46
CA ILE A 29 -24.16 -21.87 -2.58
C ILE A 29 -25.11 -20.95 -3.34
N HIS A 30 -25.04 -20.91 -4.68
CA HIS A 30 -25.80 -19.98 -5.53
C HIS A 30 -25.71 -18.51 -5.07
N SER A 31 -24.49 -18.04 -4.79
CA SER A 31 -24.27 -16.68 -4.28
C SER A 31 -24.34 -15.63 -5.39
N ASP A 32 -25.24 -14.66 -5.24
CA ASP A 32 -25.31 -13.47 -6.10
C ASP A 32 -24.11 -12.52 -5.90
N LEU A 33 -23.39 -12.65 -4.78
CA LEU A 33 -22.23 -11.83 -4.43
C LEU A 33 -20.91 -12.39 -5.00
N ALA A 34 -20.86 -13.68 -5.36
CA ALA A 34 -19.60 -14.29 -5.79
C ALA A 34 -18.99 -13.62 -7.03
N VAL A 35 -19.82 -13.29 -8.03
CA VAL A 35 -19.34 -12.66 -9.28
C VAL A 35 -18.82 -11.24 -9.06
N PRO A 36 -19.55 -10.31 -8.40
CA PRO A 36 -19.03 -8.98 -8.07
C PRO A 36 -17.66 -9.03 -7.36
N TYR A 37 -17.53 -9.86 -6.32
CA TYR A 37 -16.28 -9.98 -5.57
C TYR A 37 -15.13 -10.54 -6.43
N LEU A 38 -15.40 -11.58 -7.23
CA LEU A 38 -14.41 -12.13 -8.16
C LEU A 38 -13.91 -11.08 -9.15
N VAL A 39 -14.80 -10.25 -9.69
CA VAL A 39 -14.45 -9.19 -10.64
C VAL A 39 -13.55 -8.15 -9.96
N VAL A 40 -13.97 -7.61 -8.81
CA VAL A 40 -13.19 -6.58 -8.10
C VAL A 40 -11.80 -7.10 -7.74
N VAL A 41 -11.71 -8.28 -7.14
CA VAL A 41 -10.42 -8.88 -6.74
C VAL A 41 -9.54 -9.18 -7.96
N SER A 42 -10.12 -9.65 -9.07
CA SER A 42 -9.37 -9.89 -10.31
C SER A 42 -8.80 -8.59 -10.90
N VAL A 43 -9.58 -7.50 -10.89
CA VAL A 43 -9.09 -6.19 -11.33
C VAL A 43 -7.96 -5.71 -10.43
N MET A 44 -8.09 -5.86 -9.11
CA MET A 44 -7.02 -5.48 -8.17
C MET A 44 -5.75 -6.32 -8.35
N ILE A 45 -5.86 -7.63 -8.61
CA ILE A 45 -4.70 -8.49 -8.93
C ILE A 45 -3.98 -7.97 -10.18
N VAL A 46 -4.70 -7.59 -11.22
CA VAL A 46 -4.10 -7.02 -12.44
C VAL A 46 -3.39 -5.70 -12.13
N VAL A 47 -4.02 -4.81 -11.36
CA VAL A 47 -3.40 -3.53 -10.95
C VAL A 47 -2.11 -3.78 -10.18
N VAL A 48 -2.13 -4.64 -9.16
CA VAL A 48 -0.95 -4.98 -8.35
C VAL A 48 0.14 -5.62 -9.20
N ALA A 49 -0.19 -6.52 -10.13
CA ALA A 49 0.78 -7.12 -11.03
C ALA A 49 1.47 -6.06 -11.91
N ARG A 50 0.72 -5.07 -12.43
CA ARG A 50 1.30 -3.98 -13.23
C ARG A 50 2.18 -3.05 -12.41
N LEU A 51 1.81 -2.79 -11.15
CA LEU A 51 2.64 -2.03 -10.23
C LEU A 51 3.93 -2.77 -9.88
N GLU A 52 3.88 -4.10 -9.70
CA GLU A 52 5.08 -4.91 -9.46
C GLU A 52 6.07 -4.83 -10.62
N GLU A 53 5.59 -4.98 -11.86
CA GLU A 53 6.45 -4.91 -13.06
C GLU A 53 7.21 -3.59 -13.15
N ARG A 54 6.62 -2.49 -12.67
CA ARG A 54 7.18 -1.15 -12.78
C ARG A 54 7.97 -0.69 -11.56
N PHE A 55 7.51 -1.02 -10.36
CA PHE A 55 8.03 -0.45 -9.11
C PHE A 55 8.65 -1.46 -8.17
N ARG A 56 8.59 -2.77 -8.48
CA ARG A 56 9.13 -3.85 -7.64
C ARG A 56 8.65 -3.72 -6.20
N LEU A 57 7.33 -3.81 -6.02
CA LEU A 57 6.67 -3.79 -4.71
C LEU A 57 7.19 -4.90 -3.81
N GLY A 58 7.71 -6.01 -4.36
CA GLY A 58 8.47 -7.02 -3.65
C GLY A 58 7.62 -8.04 -2.87
N PRO A 59 8.18 -9.23 -2.59
CA PRO A 59 7.40 -10.43 -2.29
C PRO A 59 6.54 -10.31 -1.04
N GLY A 60 7.03 -9.66 0.03
CA GLY A 60 6.26 -9.49 1.26
C GLY A 60 4.96 -8.69 1.07
N VAL A 61 5.01 -7.62 0.29
CA VAL A 61 3.82 -6.81 -0.02
C VAL A 61 2.88 -7.59 -0.93
N LEU A 62 3.41 -8.29 -1.94
CA LEU A 62 2.58 -9.09 -2.85
C LEU A 62 1.84 -10.22 -2.13
N TRP A 63 2.52 -10.94 -1.24
CA TRP A 63 1.88 -11.98 -0.42
C TRP A 63 0.80 -11.38 0.48
N ALA A 64 1.08 -10.27 1.16
CA ALA A 64 0.10 -9.62 2.01
C ALA A 64 -1.13 -9.13 1.23
N LEU A 65 -0.94 -8.51 0.06
CA LEU A 65 -2.06 -8.09 -0.80
C LEU A 65 -2.84 -9.30 -1.34
N SER A 66 -2.19 -10.44 -1.61
CA SER A 66 -2.89 -11.65 -2.02
C SER A 66 -3.65 -12.31 -0.86
N VAL A 67 -3.12 -12.27 0.37
CA VAL A 67 -3.84 -12.70 1.58
C VAL A 67 -5.02 -11.79 1.87
N TRP A 68 -4.87 -10.48 1.62
CA TRP A 68 -5.96 -9.54 1.71
C TRP A 68 -7.06 -9.85 0.68
N GLY A 69 -6.69 -10.13 -0.57
CA GLY A 69 -7.64 -10.60 -1.59
C GLY A 69 -8.38 -11.88 -1.18
N LEU A 70 -7.67 -12.86 -0.61
CA LEU A 70 -8.30 -14.07 -0.05
C LEU A 70 -9.30 -13.73 1.06
N ALA A 71 -8.90 -12.88 2.02
CA ALA A 71 -9.75 -12.49 3.14
C ALA A 71 -10.98 -11.70 2.69
N HIS A 72 -10.83 -10.83 1.69
CA HIS A 72 -11.91 -10.06 1.09
C HIS A 72 -12.94 -10.97 0.40
N MET A 73 -12.47 -11.96 -0.39
CA MET A 73 -13.32 -12.99 -0.98
C MET A 73 -14.07 -13.81 0.10
N ALA A 74 -13.35 -14.22 1.16
CA ALA A 74 -13.94 -14.94 2.27
C ALA A 74 -15.02 -14.11 2.98
N GLY A 75 -14.73 -12.84 3.26
CA GLY A 75 -15.63 -11.88 3.88
C GLY A 75 -16.97 -11.76 3.15
N GLY A 76 -16.89 -11.61 1.82
CA GLY A 76 -18.03 -11.36 0.93
C GLY A 76 -18.89 -12.59 0.60
N ILE A 77 -18.27 -13.77 0.58
CA ILE A 77 -18.91 -14.98 0.01
C ILE A 77 -19.29 -16.01 1.08
N ILE A 78 -18.52 -16.13 2.17
CA ILE A 78 -18.80 -17.16 3.18
C ILE A 78 -20.05 -16.77 3.98
N PRO A 79 -21.15 -17.55 3.89
CA PRO A 79 -22.36 -17.24 4.62
C PRO A 79 -22.23 -17.59 6.09
N LEU A 80 -22.92 -16.84 6.93
CA LEU A 80 -23.13 -17.09 8.36
C LEU A 80 -24.62 -17.25 8.64
N SER A 81 -24.94 -17.71 9.86
CA SER A 81 -26.32 -17.86 10.31
C SER A 81 -27.09 -16.52 10.28
N GLY A 82 -28.35 -16.58 9.86
CA GLY A 82 -29.27 -15.43 9.88
C GLY A 82 -29.09 -14.46 8.72
N GLY A 83 -28.73 -14.95 7.53
CA GLY A 83 -28.57 -14.12 6.32
C GLY A 83 -27.38 -13.17 6.38
N ARG A 84 -26.40 -13.46 7.24
CA ARG A 84 -25.18 -12.67 7.38
C ARG A 84 -24.05 -13.28 6.55
N ILE A 85 -23.00 -12.51 6.32
CA ILE A 85 -21.75 -12.98 5.71
C ILE A 85 -20.59 -12.81 6.68
N LEU A 86 -19.44 -13.39 6.35
CA LEU A 86 -18.26 -13.39 7.22
C LEU A 86 -17.84 -11.98 7.64
N TYR A 87 -18.05 -10.97 6.79
CA TYR A 87 -17.82 -9.57 7.17
C TYR A 87 -18.56 -9.12 8.43
N ASN A 88 -19.76 -9.66 8.66
CA ASN A 88 -20.56 -9.30 9.82
C ASN A 88 -20.11 -9.99 11.11
N ALA A 89 -19.15 -10.92 11.05
CA ALA A 89 -18.63 -11.61 12.23
C ALA A 89 -17.94 -10.64 13.19
N SER A 90 -18.25 -10.72 14.48
CA SER A 90 -17.52 -10.02 15.53
C SER A 90 -16.29 -10.86 15.91
N LEU A 91 -15.11 -10.33 15.67
CA LEU A 91 -13.84 -10.94 16.10
C LEU A 91 -13.55 -10.63 17.57
N VAL A 92 -13.77 -9.37 17.95
CA VAL A 92 -13.78 -8.93 19.35
C VAL A 92 -15.19 -8.44 19.64
N PRO A 93 -15.88 -8.98 20.67
CA PRO A 93 -17.26 -8.64 20.96
C PRO A 93 -17.49 -7.12 21.01
N HIS A 94 -18.38 -6.63 20.15
CA HIS A 94 -18.79 -5.22 20.06
C HIS A 94 -17.68 -4.21 19.70
N LEU A 95 -16.46 -4.67 19.41
CA LEU A 95 -15.32 -3.78 19.16
C LEU A 95 -14.76 -3.91 17.74
N VAL A 96 -14.58 -5.14 17.26
CA VAL A 96 -13.93 -5.37 15.97
C VAL A 96 -14.71 -6.41 15.18
N ARG A 97 -15.18 -6.01 14.00
CA ARG A 97 -15.75 -6.91 12.99
C ARG A 97 -14.65 -7.48 12.09
N TYR A 98 -14.94 -8.59 11.43
CA TYR A 98 -14.05 -9.16 10.43
C TYR A 98 -13.69 -8.15 9.35
N ASP A 99 -14.69 -7.38 8.89
CA ASP A 99 -14.54 -6.33 7.90
C ASP A 99 -13.49 -5.29 8.27
N GLN A 100 -13.65 -4.71 9.45
CA GLN A 100 -12.73 -3.76 10.05
C GLN A 100 -11.29 -4.29 10.16
N ALA A 101 -11.10 -5.56 10.51
CA ALA A 101 -9.77 -6.17 10.55
C ALA A 101 -9.16 -6.34 9.15
N VAL A 102 -9.97 -6.73 8.17
CA VAL A 102 -9.58 -6.84 6.76
C VAL A 102 -9.20 -5.48 6.20
N HIS A 103 -9.94 -4.42 6.55
CA HIS A 103 -9.65 -3.03 6.20
C HIS A 103 -8.31 -2.56 6.78
N ALA A 104 -8.11 -2.70 8.09
CA ALA A 104 -6.83 -2.34 8.71
C ALA A 104 -5.64 -3.07 8.08
N PHE A 105 -5.76 -4.38 7.84
CA PHE A 105 -4.70 -5.14 7.19
C PHE A 105 -4.45 -4.68 5.75
N GLY A 106 -5.50 -4.62 4.95
CA GLY A 106 -5.43 -4.31 3.52
C GLY A 106 -4.90 -2.92 3.22
N PHE A 107 -5.44 -1.91 3.88
CA PHE A 107 -5.04 -0.52 3.64
C PHE A 107 -3.72 -0.15 4.31
N GLY A 108 -3.32 -0.87 5.36
CA GLY A 108 -1.94 -0.87 5.85
C GLY A 108 -0.95 -1.33 4.77
N TYR A 109 -1.20 -2.48 4.14
CA TYR A 109 -0.32 -2.96 3.06
C TYR A 109 -0.45 -2.14 1.76
N SER A 110 -1.59 -1.52 1.50
CA SER A 110 -1.75 -0.53 0.44
C SER A 110 -0.89 0.70 0.69
N ALA A 111 -0.86 1.23 1.93
CA ALA A 111 0.05 2.31 2.31
C ALA A 111 1.53 1.91 2.15
N LEU A 112 1.90 0.68 2.52
CA LEU A 112 3.27 0.17 2.28
C LEU A 112 3.61 0.08 0.79
N ALA A 113 2.67 -0.38 -0.04
CA ALA A 113 2.84 -0.42 -1.49
C ALA A 113 3.02 0.99 -2.07
N CYS A 114 2.16 1.94 -1.69
CA CYS A 114 2.29 3.35 -2.05
C CYS A 114 3.64 3.93 -1.59
N GLY A 115 4.09 3.61 -0.39
CA GLY A 115 5.40 4.01 0.12
C GLY A 115 6.55 3.48 -0.75
N ARG A 116 6.50 2.23 -1.21
CA ARG A 116 7.51 1.69 -2.13
C ARG A 116 7.52 2.40 -3.47
N VAL A 117 6.34 2.74 -4.01
CA VAL A 117 6.23 3.54 -5.24
C VAL A 117 6.81 4.95 -5.02
N LEU A 118 6.41 5.64 -3.95
CA LEU A 118 6.87 6.99 -3.62
C LEU A 118 8.40 7.07 -3.49
N ARG A 119 9.04 6.04 -2.91
CA ARG A 119 10.50 5.95 -2.81
C ARG A 119 11.22 5.95 -4.16
N THR A 120 10.53 5.60 -5.25
CA THR A 120 11.13 5.65 -6.60
C THR A 120 11.16 7.06 -7.19
N TRP A 121 10.37 7.99 -6.64
CA TRP A 121 10.23 9.36 -7.15
C TRP A 121 10.73 10.42 -6.18
N LEU A 122 10.67 10.16 -4.88
CA LEU A 122 11.05 11.11 -3.85
C LEU A 122 12.39 10.70 -3.22
N PRO A 123 13.33 11.65 -3.03
CA PRO A 123 14.47 11.42 -2.17
C PRO A 123 13.94 11.27 -0.74
N VAL A 124 13.98 10.04 -0.24
CA VAL A 124 13.52 9.73 1.11
C VAL A 124 14.68 9.93 2.07
N ASP A 125 14.58 10.99 2.89
CA ASP A 125 15.43 11.16 4.05
C ASP A 125 14.86 10.33 5.22
N PRO A 126 15.59 9.31 5.70
CA PRO A 126 15.28 8.54 6.91
C PRO A 126 14.89 9.38 8.13
N ALA A 127 15.46 10.59 8.25
CA ALA A 127 15.25 11.45 9.39
C ALA A 127 13.88 12.14 9.38
N THR A 128 13.13 12.08 8.27
CA THR A 128 11.87 12.80 8.11
C THR A 128 10.66 11.86 8.00
N PRO A 129 9.57 12.10 8.76
CA PRO A 129 8.37 11.29 8.65
C PRO A 129 7.52 11.63 7.42
N GLY A 130 7.84 12.73 6.71
CA GLY A 130 7.03 13.28 5.62
C GLY A 130 6.62 12.27 4.54
N PRO A 131 7.55 11.52 3.91
CA PRO A 131 7.16 10.59 2.86
C PRO A 131 6.39 9.37 3.40
N ALA A 132 6.55 9.02 4.67
CA ALA A 132 5.75 7.96 5.30
C ALA A 132 4.31 8.43 5.57
N VAL A 133 4.12 9.69 5.97
CA VAL A 133 2.79 10.32 6.09
C VAL A 133 2.11 10.37 4.73
N LEU A 134 2.82 10.77 3.66
CA LEU A 134 2.28 10.75 2.30
C LEU A 134 1.86 9.34 1.86
N ALA A 135 2.64 8.31 2.23
CA ALA A 135 2.29 6.92 1.96
C ALA A 135 1.01 6.48 2.70
N ALA A 136 0.84 6.89 3.96
CA ALA A 136 -0.41 6.65 4.70
C ALA A 136 -1.60 7.35 4.06
N LEU A 137 -1.48 8.63 3.69
CA LEU A 137 -2.54 9.38 3.02
C LEU A 137 -2.90 8.76 1.66
N ALA A 138 -1.91 8.27 0.92
CA ALA A 138 -2.16 7.53 -0.33
C ALA A 138 -2.91 6.22 -0.07
N GLY A 139 -2.52 5.45 0.96
CA GLY A 139 -3.24 4.25 1.38
C GLY A 139 -4.68 4.53 1.81
N MET A 140 -4.91 5.65 2.51
CA MET A 140 -6.26 6.15 2.83
C MET A 140 -7.06 6.49 1.58
N GLY A 141 -6.43 7.07 0.56
CA GLY A 141 -7.07 7.31 -0.74
C GLY A 141 -7.50 6.01 -1.42
N VAL A 142 -6.68 4.95 -1.36
CA VAL A 142 -7.08 3.60 -1.83
C VAL A 142 -8.26 3.08 -1.01
N GLY A 143 -8.26 3.30 0.30
CA GLY A 143 -9.39 3.03 1.20
C GLY A 143 -10.68 3.72 0.76
N ALA A 144 -10.61 5.03 0.51
CA ALA A 144 -11.77 5.79 0.05
C ALA A 144 -12.31 5.29 -1.30
N ILE A 145 -11.43 4.85 -2.21
CA ILE A 145 -11.87 4.24 -3.48
C ILE A 145 -12.61 2.92 -3.21
N ASN A 146 -12.16 2.11 -2.25
CA ASN A 146 -12.89 0.91 -1.85
C ASN A 146 -14.30 1.23 -1.32
N GLU A 147 -14.42 2.22 -0.43
CA GLU A 147 -15.73 2.67 0.07
C GLU A 147 -16.66 3.15 -1.07
N VAL A 148 -16.10 3.80 -2.09
CA VAL A 148 -16.86 4.19 -3.29
C VAL A 148 -17.35 2.96 -4.05
N VAL A 149 -16.52 1.93 -4.22
CA VAL A 149 -16.93 0.67 -4.87
C VAL A 149 -18.03 -0.04 -4.08
N GLU A 150 -17.93 -0.06 -2.76
CA GLU A 150 -18.96 -0.62 -1.88
C GLU A 150 -20.26 0.17 -1.96
N PHE A 151 -20.19 1.49 -1.90
CA PHE A 151 -21.34 2.36 -2.10
C PHE A 151 -22.01 2.10 -3.45
N LEU A 152 -21.25 2.05 -4.55
CA LEU A 152 -21.80 1.73 -5.88
C LEU A 152 -22.45 0.35 -5.90
N SER A 153 -21.90 -0.62 -5.17
CA SER A 153 -22.48 -1.96 -5.06
C SER A 153 -23.86 -1.92 -4.40
N THR A 154 -24.07 -1.06 -3.40
CA THR A 154 -25.39 -0.86 -2.76
C THR A 154 -26.45 -0.29 -3.70
N LEU A 155 -26.04 0.34 -4.82
CA LEU A 155 -26.97 0.89 -5.81
C LEU A 155 -27.41 -0.15 -6.85
N VAL A 156 -26.65 -1.25 -6.99
CA VAL A 156 -26.85 -2.25 -8.05
C VAL A 156 -27.32 -3.58 -7.47
N LEU A 157 -26.90 -3.93 -6.26
CA LEU A 157 -27.24 -5.19 -5.59
C LEU A 157 -28.29 -4.94 -4.52
N ALA A 158 -29.32 -5.80 -4.48
CA ALA A 158 -30.43 -5.67 -3.53
C ALA A 158 -29.98 -5.83 -2.07
N GLU A 159 -28.99 -6.69 -1.81
CA GLU A 159 -28.38 -6.88 -0.49
C GLU A 159 -26.86 -7.07 -0.63
N THR A 160 -26.07 -6.14 -0.09
CA THR A 160 -24.60 -6.19 -0.11
C THR A 160 -24.00 -6.65 1.21
N HIS A 161 -24.77 -6.55 2.31
CA HIS A 161 -24.34 -6.76 3.70
C HIS A 161 -23.15 -5.92 4.20
N VAL A 162 -22.66 -4.98 3.37
CA VAL A 162 -21.61 -3.98 3.62
C VAL A 162 -22.09 -2.60 3.14
N GLY A 163 -21.46 -1.54 3.62
CA GLY A 163 -21.80 -0.15 3.31
C GLY A 163 -22.83 0.48 4.26
N GLY A 164 -23.28 1.69 3.92
CA GLY A 164 -24.06 2.56 4.81
C GLY A 164 -23.16 3.42 5.70
N PHE A 165 -23.70 4.53 6.21
CA PHE A 165 -22.90 5.58 6.85
C PHE A 165 -22.04 5.07 8.02
N GLU A 166 -22.62 4.24 8.90
CA GLU A 166 -21.91 3.73 10.08
C GLU A 166 -20.84 2.71 9.70
N ASN A 167 -21.09 1.79 8.75
CA ASN A 167 -20.10 0.82 8.30
C ASN A 167 -18.92 1.55 7.67
N THR A 168 -19.18 2.36 6.64
CA THR A 168 -18.16 3.14 5.93
C THR A 168 -17.37 4.05 6.88
N GLY A 169 -18.04 4.66 7.87
CA GLY A 169 -17.36 5.48 8.88
C GLY A 169 -16.34 4.67 9.69
N TRP A 170 -16.72 3.49 10.17
CA TRP A 170 -15.81 2.60 10.87
C TRP A 170 -14.74 2.03 9.96
N ASP A 171 -15.06 1.67 8.72
CA ASP A 171 -14.11 1.16 7.75
C ASP A 171 -12.99 2.18 7.50
N LEU A 172 -13.33 3.46 7.31
CA LEU A 172 -12.35 4.53 7.23
C LEU A 172 -11.49 4.67 8.50
N VAL A 173 -12.05 4.47 9.69
CA VAL A 173 -11.27 4.45 10.95
C VAL A 173 -10.25 3.31 10.95
N PHE A 174 -10.64 2.12 10.51
CA PHE A 174 -9.73 0.97 10.45
C PHE A 174 -8.72 1.10 9.30
N ASN A 175 -9.10 1.69 8.16
CA ASN A 175 -8.19 2.09 7.09
C ASN A 175 -7.10 3.00 7.66
N MET A 176 -7.50 4.01 8.45
CA MET A 176 -6.59 4.97 9.08
C MET A 176 -5.66 4.30 10.08
N PHE A 177 -6.19 3.38 10.90
CA PHE A 177 -5.38 2.60 11.83
C PHE A 177 -4.29 1.80 11.09
N GLY A 178 -4.68 1.03 10.06
CA GLY A 178 -3.76 0.26 9.22
C GLY A 178 -2.69 1.12 8.56
N ALA A 179 -3.11 2.20 7.91
CA ALA A 179 -2.22 3.14 7.23
C ALA A 179 -1.24 3.82 8.20
N THR A 180 -1.68 4.14 9.42
CA THR A 180 -0.83 4.75 10.46
C THR A 180 0.24 3.76 10.94
N VAL A 181 -0.13 2.50 11.18
CA VAL A 181 0.83 1.44 11.55
C VAL A 181 1.86 1.26 10.43
N ALA A 182 1.41 1.24 9.17
CA ALA A 182 2.29 1.16 8.00
C ALA A 182 3.26 2.34 7.92
N ALA A 183 2.80 3.58 8.11
CA ALA A 183 3.67 4.75 8.15
C ALA A 183 4.70 4.66 9.28
N ALA A 184 4.29 4.27 10.48
CA ALA A 184 5.19 4.10 11.62
C ALA A 184 6.27 3.03 11.37
N TRP A 185 5.95 1.99 10.60
CA TRP A 185 6.90 1.00 10.13
C TRP A 185 7.83 1.57 9.06
N LEU A 186 7.30 2.31 8.07
CA LEU A 186 8.09 2.93 7.00
C LEU A 186 9.17 3.86 7.56
N VAL A 187 8.81 4.74 8.50
CA VAL A 187 9.75 5.64 9.18
C VAL A 187 10.91 4.87 9.81
N ARG A 188 10.65 3.71 10.41
CA ARG A 188 11.70 2.87 11.03
C ARG A 188 12.51 2.07 10.01
N SER A 189 11.89 1.64 8.93
CA SER A 189 12.49 0.74 7.92
C SER A 189 13.37 1.44 6.90
N TRP A 190 13.18 2.76 6.73
CA TRP A 190 13.98 3.54 5.79
C TRP A 190 15.29 3.95 6.46
N SER A 191 16.29 3.08 6.42
CA SER A 191 17.65 3.44 6.84
C SER A 191 18.33 4.33 5.78
N PRO A 192 19.29 5.19 6.17
CA PRO A 192 20.12 5.90 5.20
C PRO A 192 20.83 4.89 4.31
N PRO A 193 20.99 5.16 3.00
CA PRO A 193 21.94 4.38 2.22
C PRO A 193 23.28 4.42 2.96
N ALA A 194 23.88 3.25 3.17
CA ALA A 194 25.21 3.16 3.75
C ALA A 194 26.10 4.13 2.97
N ARG A 195 26.65 5.13 3.66
CA ARG A 195 27.52 6.13 3.07
C ARG A 195 28.65 5.33 2.44
N GLN A 196 28.63 5.16 1.11
CA GLN A 196 29.78 4.59 0.43
C GLN A 196 30.90 5.57 0.76
N SER A 197 31.89 5.12 1.54
CA SER A 197 33.13 5.85 1.69
C SER A 197 33.76 5.83 0.30
N THR A 198 33.38 6.80 -0.54
CA THR A 198 34.16 7.14 -1.71
C THR A 198 35.53 7.48 -1.13
N GLY A 199 36.47 6.53 -1.23
CA GLY A 199 37.86 6.66 -0.82
C GLY A 199 38.61 7.67 -1.69
N VAL A 200 37.96 8.78 -2.02
CA VAL A 200 38.56 9.94 -2.61
C VAL A 200 39.21 10.68 -1.46
N THR A 201 40.45 10.32 -1.18
CA THR A 201 41.39 11.22 -0.53
C THR A 201 41.39 12.52 -1.34
N PRO A 202 41.06 13.68 -0.75
CA PRO A 202 41.21 14.94 -1.45
C PRO A 202 42.70 15.06 -1.86
N PRO A 203 43.02 15.43 -3.11
CA PRO A 203 44.40 15.62 -3.50
C PRO A 203 45.02 16.70 -2.62
N SER A 204 46.06 16.31 -1.88
CA SER A 204 46.96 17.20 -1.16
C SER A 204 47.71 18.07 -2.16
N ARG A 205 47.10 19.18 -2.59
CA ARG A 205 47.82 20.24 -3.31
C ARG A 205 48.20 21.35 -2.34
N LEU A 206 49.43 21.19 -1.85
CA LEU A 206 50.50 22.18 -1.88
C LEU A 206 50.14 23.59 -1.40
N ILE A 207 50.51 23.82 -0.14
CA ILE A 207 50.95 25.12 0.36
C ILE A 207 52.11 25.59 -0.54
N GLY A 208 51.79 26.46 -1.49
CA GLY A 208 52.74 27.18 -2.33
C GLY A 208 52.64 28.66 -2.00
N VAL A 209 53.42 29.08 -1.01
CA VAL A 209 53.71 30.48 -0.71
C VAL A 209 54.38 31.10 -1.93
N ALA A 210 53.75 32.09 -2.55
CA ALA A 210 54.41 33.02 -3.45
C ALA A 210 54.25 34.43 -2.88
N GLN A 211 55.35 34.91 -2.31
CA GLN A 211 55.56 36.29 -1.89
C GLN A 211 55.62 37.21 -3.12
N GLY A 212 55.05 38.41 -2.98
CA GLY A 212 55.53 39.63 -3.62
C GLY A 212 55.01 39.93 -5.04
N THR A 213 54.20 40.98 -5.15
CA THR A 213 54.70 42.31 -5.55
C THR A 213 53.63 43.38 -5.28
N ARG A 214 54.05 44.42 -4.55
CA ARG A 214 53.34 45.70 -4.41
C ARG A 214 53.31 46.41 -5.76
N CYS A 215 52.20 47.07 -6.05
CA CYS A 215 52.20 48.31 -6.83
C CYS A 215 51.23 49.28 -6.15
N GLU A 216 51.79 50.22 -5.41
CA GLU A 216 51.12 51.45 -5.01
C GLU A 216 51.05 52.40 -6.21
N THR A 217 49.94 53.14 -6.33
CA THR A 217 49.82 54.60 -6.55
C THR A 217 48.60 54.95 -7.43
N GLY A 218 47.80 55.93 -6.98
CA GLY A 218 46.86 56.63 -7.86
C GLY A 218 45.54 57.11 -7.26
N ALA A 219 45.60 58.11 -6.38
CA ALA A 219 44.66 59.22 -6.12
C ALA A 219 43.15 59.15 -6.52
N VAL A 220 42.33 59.46 -5.50
CA VAL A 220 40.93 59.97 -5.41
C VAL A 220 40.87 61.41 -6.01
N PRO A 221 39.75 62.03 -6.51
CA PRO A 221 38.41 62.09 -5.92
C PRO A 221 37.14 62.15 -6.81
N GLN A 222 36.05 62.01 -6.06
CA GLN A 222 34.60 62.18 -6.24
C GLN A 222 34.06 63.18 -7.28
N LEU A 223 32.92 62.81 -7.87
CA LEU A 223 31.66 63.56 -7.84
C LEU A 223 30.49 62.59 -7.55
#